data_AF-A0A4S8MFU6-F1
#
_entry.id   AF-A0A4S8MFU6-F1
#
_cell.length_a   1.000
_cell.length_b   1.000
_cell.length_c   1.000
_cell.angle_alpha   90.00
_cell.angle_beta   90.00
_cell.angle_gamma   90.00
#
_symmetry.space_group_name_H-M   'P 1'
#
loop_
_entity.id
_entity.type
_entity.pdbx_description
1 polymer ?
#
loop_
_entity_poly.entity_id
_entity_poly.type
_entity_poly.pdbx_seq_one_letter_code
_entity_poly.pdbx_strand_id
1 'polypeptide(L)'
;LPVMNPYPGPRSVILLDNARIHHSDEVTELVEAHGCRLLYLPPYCPQYQPIELAFSTIKAHLKRWGIGFYGAGAGLFFEMYDACSHVITPEITWGFWRHCGYL
;
A
#
# COMPACT_ATOMS: atom_id res chain seq x y z
N LEU A 1 8.19 -11.00 -2.11
CA LEU A 1 9.61 -10.61 -2.22
C LEU A 1 9.85 -9.28 -1.51
N PRO A 2 10.95 -9.12 -0.75
CA PRO A 2 11.74 -10.20 -0.15
C PRO A 2 11.05 -10.86 1.06
N VAL A 3 9.91 -10.33 1.53
CA VAL A 3 9.28 -10.73 2.81
C VAL A 3 8.03 -11.63 2.69
N MET A 4 7.82 -12.24 1.52
CA MET A 4 6.62 -13.05 1.24
C MET A 4 6.91 -14.55 1.39
N ASN A 5 5.89 -15.36 1.68
CA ASN A 5 5.96 -16.82 1.77
C ASN A 5 4.99 -17.49 0.78
N PRO A 6 5.17 -18.78 0.45
CA PRO A 6 4.21 -19.51 -0.36
C PRO A 6 2.82 -19.59 0.28
N TYR A 7 1.77 -19.53 -0.54
CA TYR A 7 0.38 -19.70 -0.12
C TYR A 7 0.11 -21.15 0.30
N PRO A 8 -0.66 -21.42 1.39
CA PRO A 8 -1.49 -20.51 2.19
C PRO A 8 -0.80 -19.93 3.44
N GLY A 9 0.53 -19.84 3.47
CA GLY A 9 1.25 -19.33 4.63
C GLY A 9 1.04 -17.83 4.92
N PRO A 10 1.51 -17.31 6.05
CA PRO A 10 1.47 -15.88 6.33
C PRO A 10 2.23 -15.08 5.25
N ARG A 11 1.74 -13.88 4.91
CA ARG A 11 2.37 -12.99 3.89
C ARG A 11 2.51 -13.68 2.52
N SER A 12 1.44 -14.32 2.04
CA SER A 12 1.47 -15.10 0.79
C SER A 12 0.54 -14.59 -0.31
N VAL A 13 -0.16 -13.47 -0.06
CA VAL A 13 -1.14 -12.90 -0.98
C VAL A 13 -0.75 -11.45 -1.26
N ILE A 14 -0.65 -11.11 -2.54
CA ILE A 14 -0.48 -9.74 -3.02
C ILE A 14 -1.82 -9.27 -3.56
N LEU A 15 -2.30 -8.13 -3.05
CA LEU A 15 -3.52 -7.49 -3.50
C LEU A 15 -3.16 -6.22 -4.27
N LEU A 16 -3.64 -6.09 -5.51
CA LEU A 16 -3.46 -4.91 -6.35
C LEU A 16 -4.81 -4.37 -6.82
N ASP A 17 -4.90 -3.06 -7.12
CA ASP A 17 -6.05 -2.56 -7.89
C ASP A 17 -6.01 -3.09 -9.33
N ASN A 18 -7.08 -2.79 -10.06
CA ASN A 18 -7.24 -3.26 -11.43
C ASN A 18 -6.58 -2.35 -12.49
N ALA A 19 -5.66 -1.46 -12.12
CA ALA A 19 -5.01 -0.59 -13.08
C ALA A 19 -4.27 -1.42 -14.13
N ARG A 20 -4.40 -1.04 -15.41
CA ARG A 20 -3.81 -1.78 -16.55
C ARG A 20 -2.31 -2.03 -16.40
N ILE A 21 -1.60 -1.12 -15.72
CA ILE A 21 -0.15 -1.23 -15.46
C ILE A 21 0.22 -2.38 -14.50
N HIS A 22 -0.74 -2.94 -13.76
CA HIS A 22 -0.53 -4.08 -12.87
C HIS A 22 -0.72 -5.43 -13.55
N HIS A 23 -1.28 -5.45 -14.77
CA HIS A 23 -1.57 -6.67 -15.54
C HIS A 23 -0.42 -7.05 -16.48
N SER A 24 0.83 -6.93 -16.03
CA SER A 24 1.97 -7.45 -16.79
C SER A 24 2.17 -8.94 -16.51
N ASP A 25 2.39 -9.73 -17.55
CA ASP A 25 2.72 -11.15 -17.44
C ASP A 25 3.95 -11.36 -16.53
N GLU A 26 4.96 -10.51 -16.65
CA GLU A 26 6.18 -10.54 -15.83
C GLU A 26 5.90 -10.49 -14.31
N VAL A 27 4.96 -9.65 -13.87
CA VAL A 27 4.57 -9.56 -12.45
C VAL A 27 3.83 -10.82 -12.02
N THR A 28 2.94 -11.34 -12.87
CA THR A 28 2.18 -12.57 -12.56
C THR A 28 3.13 -13.75 -12.42
N GLU A 29 4.00 -13.95 -13.40
CA GLU A 29 5.02 -15.02 -13.39
C GLU A 29 5.95 -14.91 -12.19
N LEU A 30 6.42 -13.70 -11.84
CA LEU A 30 7.28 -13.49 -10.68
C LEU A 30 6.60 -13.88 -9.38
N VAL A 31 5.33 -13.51 -9.21
CA VAL A 31 4.58 -13.78 -7.97
C VAL A 31 4.26 -15.27 -7.84
N GLU A 32 3.83 -15.91 -8.94
CA GLU A 32 3.52 -17.34 -8.96
C GLU A 32 4.77 -18.22 -8.79
N ALA A 33 5.92 -17.82 -9.36
CA ALA A 33 7.19 -18.52 -9.16
C ALA A 33 7.65 -18.52 -7.69
N HIS A 34 7.21 -17.54 -6.89
CA HIS A 34 7.44 -17.49 -5.44
C HIS A 34 6.37 -18.22 -4.62
N GLY A 35 5.45 -18.93 -5.30
CA GLY A 35 4.33 -19.64 -4.68
C GLY A 35 3.29 -18.71 -4.03
N CYS A 36 3.33 -17.42 -4.33
CA CYS A 36 2.38 -16.43 -3.80
C CYS A 36 1.12 -16.39 -4.66
N ARG A 37 0.01 -15.89 -4.10
CA ARG A 37 -1.20 -15.57 -4.89
C ARG A 37 -1.25 -14.08 -5.22
N LEU A 38 -1.56 -13.79 -6.47
CA LEU A 38 -1.88 -12.44 -6.93
C LEU A 38 -3.41 -12.28 -7.02
N LEU A 39 -3.96 -11.27 -6.36
CA LEU A 39 -5.38 -10.92 -6.40
C LEU A 39 -5.54 -9.50 -6.90
N TYR A 40 -6.51 -9.32 -7.80
CA TYR A 40 -6.89 -8.01 -8.31
C TYR A 40 -8.26 -7.63 -7.77
N LEU A 41 -8.42 -6.37 -7.38
CA LEU A 41 -9.73 -5.83 -7.01
C LEU A 41 -10.63 -5.66 -8.24
N PRO A 42 -11.96 -5.72 -8.08
CA PRO A 42 -12.86 -5.31 -9.15
C PRO A 42 -12.62 -3.83 -9.54
N PRO A 43 -12.90 -3.44 -10.80
CA PRO A 43 -12.81 -2.05 -11.24
C PRO A 43 -13.58 -1.10 -10.30
N TYR A 44 -13.02 0.08 -10.07
CA TYR A 44 -13.66 1.15 -9.28
C TYR A 44 -14.11 0.75 -7.87
N CYS A 45 -13.41 -0.19 -7.23
CA CYS A 45 -13.69 -0.63 -5.86
C CYS A 45 -12.61 -0.17 -4.84
N PRO A 46 -12.33 1.14 -4.71
CA PRO A 46 -11.29 1.65 -3.82
C PRO A 46 -11.59 1.37 -2.34
N GLN A 47 -12.85 1.12 -1.96
CA GLN A 47 -13.23 0.75 -0.60
C GLN A 47 -12.61 -0.57 -0.12
N TYR A 48 -12.17 -1.42 -1.06
CA TYR A 48 -11.46 -2.67 -0.76
C TYR A 48 -9.94 -2.53 -0.86
N GLN A 49 -9.40 -1.32 -1.02
CA GLN A 49 -7.96 -1.07 -1.17
C GLN A 49 -7.38 -0.39 0.09
N PRO A 50 -6.75 -1.12 1.02
CA PRO A 50 -6.24 -0.55 2.28
C PRO A 50 -5.19 0.57 2.08
N ILE A 51 -4.45 0.55 0.98
CA ILE A 51 -3.43 1.58 0.70
C ILE A 51 -4.06 2.97 0.46
N GLU A 52 -5.34 3.06 0.04
CA GLU A 52 -6.04 4.35 -0.08
C GLU A 52 -6.24 5.02 1.29
N LEU A 53 -6.49 4.23 2.34
CA LEU A 53 -6.60 4.74 3.71
C LEU A 53 -5.24 5.22 4.22
N ALA A 54 -4.17 4.46 3.93
CA ALA A 54 -2.80 4.88 4.26
C ALA A 54 -2.44 6.21 3.56
N PHE A 55 -2.72 6.34 2.26
CA PHE A 55 -2.50 7.60 1.52
C PHE A 55 -3.33 8.74 2.07
N SER A 56 -4.58 8.50 2.46
CA SER A 56 -5.44 9.51 3.08
C SER A 56 -4.85 10.01 4.40
N THR A 57 -4.35 9.10 5.24
CA THR A 57 -3.68 9.43 6.51
C THR A 57 -2.39 10.23 6.29
N ILE A 58 -1.52 9.80 5.37
CA ILE A 58 -0.28 10.52 5.04
C ILE A 58 -0.59 11.92 4.52
N LYS A 59 -1.53 12.05 3.57
CA LYS A 59 -1.93 13.36 3.02
C LYS A 59 -2.50 14.28 4.10
N ALA A 60 -3.32 13.76 5.02
CA ALA A 60 -3.87 14.54 6.12
C ALA A 60 -2.77 15.03 7.07
N HIS A 61 -1.79 14.18 7.38
CA HIS A 61 -0.63 14.56 8.19
C HIS A 61 0.19 15.67 7.50
N LEU A 62 0.57 15.48 6.24
CA LEU A 62 1.33 16.46 5.48
C LEU A 62 0.58 17.79 5.33
N LYS A 63 -0.74 17.79 5.09
CA LYS A 63 -1.52 19.03 5.04
C LYS A 63 -1.51 19.81 6.35
N ARG A 64 -1.41 19.12 7.49
CA ARG A 64 -1.45 19.72 8.81
C ARG A 64 -0.08 20.18 9.29
N TRP A 65 0.97 19.42 8.96
CA TRP A 65 2.30 19.57 9.54
C TRP A 65 3.43 19.67 8.52
N GLY A 66 3.19 19.41 7.23
CA GLY A 66 4.17 19.56 6.16
C GLY A 66 4.38 21.04 5.87
N ILE A 67 5.37 21.63 6.55
CA ILE A 67 5.59 23.08 6.66
C ILE A 67 6.11 23.67 5.32
N GLY A 68 6.36 22.86 4.30
CA GLY A 68 7.21 23.22 3.16
C GLY A 68 6.65 23.08 1.74
N PHE A 69 5.33 22.98 1.52
CA PHE A 69 4.75 22.72 0.18
C PHE A 69 5.18 23.69 -0.95
N TYR A 70 5.69 24.89 -0.63
CA TYR A 70 6.06 25.92 -1.63
C TYR A 70 7.56 26.08 -1.89
N GLY A 71 8.44 25.34 -1.20
CA GLY A 71 9.89 25.38 -1.39
C GLY A 71 10.42 24.06 -1.91
N ALA A 72 10.19 23.77 -3.20
CA ALA A 72 10.56 22.51 -3.83
C ALA A 72 12.06 22.17 -3.65
N GLY A 73 12.36 21.04 -3.00
CA GLY A 73 13.72 20.58 -2.73
C GLY A 73 13.76 19.28 -1.90
N ALA A 74 14.92 18.97 -1.31
CA ALA A 74 15.17 17.73 -0.54
C ALA A 74 14.25 17.54 0.69
N GLY A 75 13.64 18.61 1.21
CA GLY A 75 12.74 18.54 2.37
C GLY A 75 11.47 17.73 2.12
N LEU A 76 10.92 17.73 0.90
CA LEU A 76 9.69 17.00 0.57
C LEU A 76 9.88 15.48 0.70
N PHE A 77 11.02 14.95 0.23
CA PHE A 77 11.31 13.52 0.35
C PHE A 77 11.51 13.12 1.82
N PHE A 78 12.13 13.98 2.62
CA PHE A 78 12.31 13.75 4.04
C PHE A 78 10.98 13.71 4.79
N GLU A 79 10.10 14.70 4.58
CA GLU A 79 8.77 14.74 5.22
C GLU A 79 7.89 13.57 4.78
N MET A 80 7.95 13.18 3.50
CA MET A 80 7.23 12.01 3.01
C MET A 80 7.74 10.73 3.67
N TYR A 81 9.07 10.57 3.76
CA TYR A 81 9.68 9.42 4.41
C TYR A 81 9.32 9.35 5.90
N ASP A 82 9.39 10.49 6.59
CA ASP A 82 9.00 10.63 8.00
C ASP A 82 7.52 10.26 8.20
N ALA A 83 6.63 10.79 7.37
CA ALA A 83 5.21 10.47 7.42
C ALA A 83 4.96 8.96 7.20
N CYS A 84 5.59 8.36 6.18
CA CYS A 84 5.48 6.92 5.92
C CYS A 84 6.04 6.06 7.07
N SER A 85 7.10 6.52 7.74
CA SER A 85 7.81 5.73 8.77
C SER A 85 7.22 5.88 10.17
N HIS A 86 6.63 7.04 10.48
CA HIS A 86 6.20 7.37 11.84
C HIS A 86 4.70 7.57 11.99
N VAL A 87 3.95 7.85 10.92
CA VAL A 87 2.49 8.02 10.98
C VAL A 87 1.77 6.70 10.70
N ILE A 88 2.30 5.88 9.79
CA ILE A 88 1.72 4.58 9.45
C ILE A 88 2.31 3.51 10.38
N THR A 89 1.62 3.26 11.50
CA THR A 89 2.02 2.22 12.46
C THR A 89 1.30 0.90 12.20
N PRO A 90 1.86 -0.25 12.65
CA PRO A 90 1.18 -1.54 12.54
C PRO A 90 -0.25 -1.51 13.09
N GLU A 91 -0.48 -0.86 14.23
CA GLU A 91 -1.79 -0.77 14.88
C GLU A 91 -2.84 -0.06 14.01
N ILE A 92 -2.44 1.02 13.34
CA ILE A 92 -3.33 1.73 12.41
C ILE A 92 -3.59 0.89 11.15
N THR A 93 -2.57 0.18 10.64
CA THR A 93 -2.76 -0.67 9.45
C THR A 93 -3.78 -1.79 9.69
N TRP A 94 -3.82 -2.38 10.89
CA TRP A 94 -4.88 -3.31 11.28
C TRP A 94 -6.29 -2.71 11.14
N GLY A 95 -6.44 -1.43 11.49
CA GLY A 95 -7.68 -0.68 11.28
C GLY A 95 -8.05 -0.53 9.80
N PHE A 96 -7.07 -0.32 8.92
CA PHE A 96 -7.30 -0.23 7.47
C PHE A 96 -7.82 -1.54 6.88
N TRP A 97 -7.16 -2.66 7.21
CA TRP A 97 -7.57 -3.98 6.74
C TRP A 97 -8.97 -4.37 7.27
N ARG A 98 -9.30 -4.05 8.52
CA ARG A 98 -10.65 -4.23 9.08
C ARG A 98 -11.69 -3.35 8.36
N HIS A 99 -11.37 -2.08 8.09
CA HIS A 99 -12.28 -1.18 7.36
C HIS A 99 -12.62 -1.71 5.97
N CYS A 100 -11.65 -2.32 5.27
CA CYS A 100 -11.85 -2.93 3.96
C CYS A 100 -12.51 -4.33 4.00
N GLY A 101 -12.79 -4.88 5.19
CA GLY A 101 -13.52 -6.14 5.36
C GLY A 101 -12.67 -7.42 5.26
N TYR A 102 -11.35 -7.32 5.42
CA TYR A 102 -10.45 -8.48 5.37
C TYR A 102 -10.23 -9.17 6.72
N LEU A 103 -10.65 -8.53 7.82
CA LEU A 103 -10.40 -8.94 9.20
C LEU A 103 -11.63 -8.75 10.08
#